data_AF-A0A940V239-F1
#
_entry.id   AF-A0A940V239-F1
#
_cell.length_a   1.000
_cell.length_b   1.000
_cell.length_c   1.000
_cell.angle_alpha   90.00
_cell.angle_beta   90.00
_cell.angle_gamma   90.00
#
_symmetry.space_group_name_H-M   'P 1'
#
loop_
_entity.id
_entity.type
_entity.pdbx_description
1 polymer ?
#
loop_
_entity_poly.entity_id
_entity_poly.type
_entity_poly.pdbx_seq_one_letter_code
_entity_poly.pdbx_strand_id
1 'polypeptide(L)' 'MSHPVAPRLVPKLEADDPDYASKPSIKWNFTKFLIDRKGNVVERFEPTADMFVVEDKIKELL' A
#
# COMPACT_ATOMS: atom_id res chain seq x y z
N MET A 1 2.07 0.43 -9.68
CA MET A 1 3.27 1.18 -9.21
C MET A 1 3.50 2.41 -10.08
N SER A 2 2.55 3.35 -10.11
CA SER A 2 2.61 4.56 -10.95
C SER A 2 3.21 5.78 -10.22
N HIS A 3 3.42 5.69 -8.91
CA HIS A 3 3.84 6.83 -8.11
C HIS A 3 5.33 7.19 -8.36
N PRO A 4 5.69 8.48 -8.53
CA PRO A 4 7.05 8.92 -8.88
C PRO A 4 8.16 8.48 -7.90
N VAL A 5 7.81 8.18 -6.66
CA VAL A 5 8.75 7.73 -5.62
C VAL A 5 9.05 6.22 -5.70
N ALA A 6 8.19 5.42 -6.34
CA ALA A 6 8.33 3.97 -6.41
C ALA A 6 9.70 3.50 -6.97
N PRO A 7 10.25 4.10 -8.04
CA PRO A 7 11.55 3.71 -8.58
C PRO A 7 12.74 3.89 -7.63
N ARG A 8 12.58 4.72 -6.58
CA ARG A 8 13.62 4.91 -5.56
C ARG A 8 13.39 4.04 -4.33
N LEU A 9 12.13 3.86 -3.93
CA LEU A 9 11.80 3.11 -2.73
C LEU A 9 11.95 1.59 -2.92
N VAL A 10 11.49 1.06 -4.06
CA VAL A 10 11.50 -0.40 -4.32
C VAL A 10 12.91 -0.99 -4.26
N PRO A 11 13.92 -0.44 -4.97
CA PRO A 11 15.28 -0.99 -4.89
C PRO A 11 15.89 -0.92 -3.49
N LYS A 12 15.53 0.10 -2.70
CA LYS A 12 15.99 0.20 -1.32
C LYS A 12 15.39 -0.90 -0.45
N LEU A 13 14.09 -1.17 -0.60
CA LEU A 13 13.42 -2.23 0.15
C LEU A 13 13.92 -3.63 -0.25
N GLU A 14 14.15 -3.87 -1.53
CA GLU A 14 14.75 -5.12 -2.04
C GLU A 14 16.17 -5.34 -1.53
N ALA A 15 16.98 -4.28 -1.45
CA ALA A 15 18.34 -4.35 -0.92
C ALA A 15 18.36 -4.64 0.59
N ASP A 16 17.43 -4.04 1.35
CA ASP A 16 17.32 -4.25 2.80
C ASP A 16 16.75 -5.65 3.12
N ASP A 17 15.83 -6.17 2.29
CA ASP A 17 15.26 -7.52 2.41
C ASP A 17 14.79 -8.05 1.03
N PRO A 18 15.48 -9.03 0.42
CA PRO A 18 15.12 -9.55 -0.90
C PRO A 18 13.70 -10.14 -0.98
N ASP A 19 13.17 -10.62 0.14
CA ASP A 19 11.85 -11.25 0.21
C ASP A 19 10.77 -10.28 0.71
N TYR A 20 11.06 -8.98 0.86
CA TYR A 20 10.16 -7.98 1.46
C TYR A 20 8.77 -7.98 0.82
N ALA A 21 8.69 -8.21 -0.49
CA ALA A 21 7.45 -8.16 -1.26
C ALA A 21 6.46 -9.25 -0.85
N SER A 22 6.97 -10.42 -0.46
CA SER A 22 6.20 -11.61 -0.06
C SER A 22 5.78 -11.60 1.41
N LYS A 23 6.46 -10.80 2.23
CA LYS A 23 6.22 -10.73 3.67
C LYS A 23 5.03 -9.82 3.99
N PRO A 24 4.21 -10.17 5.00
CA PRO A 24 3.08 -9.33 5.42
C PRO A 24 3.50 -8.09 6.23
N SER A 25 4.80 -7.90 6.48
CA SER A 25 5.35 -6.76 7.22
C SER A 25 4.88 -5.41 6.66
N ILE A 26 4.77 -4.40 7.51
CA ILE A 26 4.64 -3.00 7.06
C ILE A 26 6.00 -2.60 6.49
N LYS A 27 6.02 -2.33 5.18
CA LYS A 27 7.28 -2.16 4.43
C LYS A 27 7.90 -0.77 4.63
N TRP A 28 7.07 0.26 4.72
CA TRP A 28 7.52 1.64 4.88
C TRP A 28 6.40 2.55 5.40
N ASN A 29 6.75 3.80 5.68
CA ASN A 29 5.77 4.84 5.99
C ASN A 29 4.72 4.97 4.88
N PHE A 30 3.48 5.26 5.27
CA PHE A 30 2.31 5.38 4.39
C PHE A 30 1.77 4.07 3.78
N THR A 31 2.01 2.90 4.38
CA THR A 31 1.12 1.74 4.16
C THR A 31 -0.27 2.07 4.72
N LYS A 32 -1.33 1.80 3.94
CA LYS A 32 -2.71 2.21 4.26
C LYS A 32 -3.61 0.98 4.31
N PHE A 33 -4.59 1.00 5.20
CA PHE A 33 -5.62 -0.04 5.33
C PHE A 33 -6.98 0.62 5.22
N LEU A 34 -7.82 0.11 4.33
CA LEU A 34 -9.21 0.51 4.24
C LEU A 34 -10.04 -0.43 5.12
N ILE A 35 -10.89 0.16 5.95
CA ILE A 35 -11.72 -0.54 6.94
C ILE A 35 -13.19 -0.16 6.68
N ASP A 36 -14.07 -1.16 6.60
CA ASP A 36 -15.50 -0.95 6.40
C ASP A 36 -16.23 -0.49 7.68
N ARG A 37 -17.52 -0.15 7.56
CA ARG A 37 -18.36 0.28 8.71
C ARG A 37 -18.59 -0.81 9.75
N LYS A 38 -18.32 -2.08 9.43
CA LYS A 38 -18.41 -3.22 10.35
C LYS A 38 -17.08 -3.51 11.05
N GLY A 39 -16.01 -2.78 10.71
CA GLY A 39 -14.67 -2.95 11.27
C GLY A 39 -13.80 -3.98 10.55
N ASN A 40 -14.22 -4.48 9.38
CA ASN A 40 -13.42 -5.44 8.61
C ASN A 40 -12.38 -4.71 7.75
N VAL A 41 -11.16 -5.25 7.68
CA VAL A 41 -10.16 -4.82 6.71
C VAL A 41 -10.59 -5.30 5.33
N VAL A 42 -10.82 -4.37 4.41
CA VAL A 42 -11.26 -4.68 3.05
C VAL A 42 -10.12 -4.67 2.06
N GLU A 43 -9.12 -3.80 2.25
CA GLU A 43 -7.98 -3.70 1.35
C GLU A 43 -6.75 -3.08 2.03
N ARG A 44 -5.56 -3.47 1.57
CA ARG A 44 -4.27 -2.90 1.97
C ARG A 44 -3.61 -2.27 0.75
N PHE A 45 -3.12 -1.04 0.93
CA PHE A 45 -2.39 -0.30 -0.10
C PHE A 45 -0.95 -0.07 0.33
N GLU A 46 -0.03 -0.37 -0.57
CA GLU A 46 1.39 -0.13 -0.34
C GLU A 46 1.73 1.38 -0.37
N PRO A 47 2.88 1.80 0.20
CA PRO A 47 3.27 3.21 0.33
C PRO A 47 3.09 4.05 -0.93
N THR A 48 3.40 3.44 -2.08
CA THR A 48 3.40 4.05 -3.41
C THR A 48 2.11 3.83 -4.19
N ALA A 49 1.05 3.33 -3.55
CA ALA A 49 -0.27 3.32 -4.15
C ALA A 49 -0.77 4.75 -4.33
N ASP A 50 -1.36 5.03 -5.50
CA ASP A 50 -1.93 6.34 -5.81
C ASP A 50 -3.17 6.59 -4.94
N MET A 51 -3.33 7.83 -4.46
CA MET A 51 -4.48 8.20 -3.63
C MET A 51 -5.79 8.18 -4.41
N PHE A 52 -5.76 8.37 -5.74
CA PHE A 52 -6.97 8.22 -6.56
C PHE A 52 -7.52 6.79 -6.52
N VAL A 53 -6.64 5.78 -6.49
CA VAL A 53 -7.04 4.37 -6.35
C VAL A 53 -7.67 4.12 -4.97
N VAL A 54 -7.12 4.72 -3.92
CA VAL A 54 -7.69 4.64 -2.56
C VAL A 54 -9.06 5.32 -2.51
N GLU A 55 -9.20 6.49 -3.14
CA GLU A 55 -10.45 7.24 -3.21
C GLU A 55 -11.55 6.45 -3.93
N ASP A 56 -11.24 5.84 -5.07
CA ASP A 56 -12.19 5.01 -5.82
C ASP A 56 -12.65 3.82 -4.97
N LYS A 57 -11.74 3.19 -4.22
CA LYS A 57 -12.09 2.10 -3.31
C LYS A 57 -12.93 2.52 -2.11
N ILE A 58 -12.74 3.74 -1.61
CA ILE A 58 -13.62 4.30 -0.59
C ILE A 58 -15.03 4.50 -1.16
N LYS A 59 -15.16 5.03 -2.38
CA LYS A 59 -16.47 5.28 -3.03
C LYS A 59 -17.27 3.99 -3.26
N GLU A 60 -16.61 2.86 -3.54
CA GLU A 60 -17.26 1.55 -3.67
C GLU A 60 -17.97 1.07 -2.38
N LEU A 61 -17.65 1.66 -1.21
CA LEU A 61 -18.16 1.24 0.10
C LEU A 61 -19.16 2.22 0.73
N LEU A 62 -19.54 3.28 0.00
CA LEU A 62 -20.52 4.28 0.42
C LEU A 62 -21.93 3.89 -0.01
#